data_AF-A0A958M7C6-F1
#
_entry.id   AF-A0A958M7C6-F1
#
_cell.length_a   1.000
_cell.length_b   1.000
_cell.length_c   1.000
_cell.angle_alpha   90.00
_cell.angle_beta   90.00
_cell.angle_gamma   90.00
#
_symmetry.space_group_name_H-M   'P 1'
#
loop_
_entity.id
_entity.type
_entity.pdbx_description
1 polymer ?
#
loop_
_entity_poly.entity_id
_entity_poly.type
_entity_poly.pdbx_seq_one_letter_code
_entity_poly.pdbx_strand_id
1 'polypeptide(L)' 'MSGKNENDRKKGFTEAEKRILHGASQKIAVKRGCSSMYVRHIINGKRETNTVLAKAILQDLNSLLALFSPAEDGKQ' A
#
# COMPACT_ATOMS: atom_id res chain seq x y z
N MET A 1 4.87 8.96 28.27
CA MET A 1 4.61 7.62 27.73
C MET A 1 3.93 7.77 26.38
N SER A 2 4.65 7.51 25.29
CA SER A 2 4.11 7.09 23.98
C SER A 2 5.32 6.73 23.13
N GLY A 3 5.89 5.56 23.42
CA GLY A 3 6.88 4.97 22.53
C GLY A 3 6.20 4.73 21.19
N LYS A 4 6.62 5.47 20.17
CA LYS A 4 6.31 5.14 18.77
C LYS A 4 7.09 3.87 18.47
N ASN A 5 6.48 2.72 18.74
CA ASN A 5 7.06 1.42 18.43
C ASN A 5 7.13 1.28 16.91
N GLU A 6 8.35 1.46 16.41
CA GLU A 6 8.81 1.25 15.03
C GLU A 6 8.74 -0.23 14.57
N ASN A 7 7.92 -1.06 15.21
CA ASN A 7 7.99 -2.53 15.10
C ASN A 7 6.73 -3.21 14.50
N ASP A 8 5.86 -2.47 13.80
CA ASP A 8 4.63 -3.03 13.20
C ASP A 8 4.64 -3.07 11.65
N ARG A 9 5.82 -3.05 11.00
CA ARG A 9 5.94 -3.26 9.53
C ARG A 9 5.57 -4.68 9.04
N LYS A 10 4.82 -5.45 9.85
CA LYS A 10 4.30 -6.78 9.54
C LYS A 10 2.77 -6.85 9.46
N LYS A 11 2.05 -5.72 9.51
CA LYS A 11 0.58 -5.72 9.64
C LYS A 11 -0.16 -4.81 8.64
N GLY A 12 0.13 -4.97 7.35
CA GLY A 12 -0.65 -4.34 6.28
C GLY A 12 -0.65 -2.80 6.33
N PHE A 13 -1.52 -2.19 5.54
CA PHE A 13 -1.68 -0.73 5.50
C PHE A 13 -2.50 -0.24 6.70
N THR A 14 -2.16 0.92 7.26
CA THR A 14 -2.96 1.65 8.25
C THR A 14 -4.28 2.14 7.65
N GLU A 15 -5.26 2.49 8.48
CA GLU A 15 -6.55 3.01 8.01
C GLU A 15 -6.41 4.29 7.17
N ALA A 16 -5.44 5.15 7.50
CA ALA A 16 -5.14 6.35 6.72
C ALA A 16 -4.58 6.00 5.33
N GLU A 17 -3.59 5.09 5.28
CA GLU A 17 -3.01 4.59 4.03
C GLU A 17 -4.08 3.91 3.18
N LYS A 18 -4.92 3.05 3.77
CA LYS A 18 -6.02 2.39 3.06
C LYS A 18 -6.94 3.40 2.37
N ARG A 19 -7.30 4.52 3.03
CA ARG A 19 -8.16 5.55 2.40
C ARG A 19 -7.52 6.15 1.15
N ILE A 20 -6.23 6.47 1.21
CA ILE A 20 -5.46 6.98 0.07
C ILE A 20 -5.41 5.93 -1.06
N LEU A 21 -5.02 4.71 -0.71
CA LEU A 21 -4.89 3.59 -1.65
C LEU A 21 -6.22 3.17 -2.27
N HIS A 22 -7.33 3.27 -1.55
CA HIS A 22 -8.67 2.99 -2.06
C HIS A 22 -9.04 3.95 -3.21
N GLY A 23 -8.68 5.23 -3.10
CA GLY A 23 -8.84 6.20 -4.18
C GLY A 23 -7.99 5.87 -5.42
N ALA A 24 -6.82 5.27 -5.22
CA ALA A 24 -5.93 4.87 -6.31
C ALA A 24 -6.18 3.47 -6.88
N SER A 25 -7.01 2.66 -6.22
CA SER A 25 -7.21 1.24 -6.54
C SER A 25 -7.65 0.99 -7.98
N GLN A 26 -8.48 1.87 -8.56
CA GLN A 26 -8.91 1.77 -9.96
C GLN A 26 -7.75 2.03 -10.94
N LYS A 27 -6.91 3.02 -10.68
CA LYS A 27 -5.76 3.35 -11.55
C LYS A 27 -4.75 2.21 -11.56
N ILE A 28 -4.45 1.63 -10.39
CA ILE A 28 -3.54 0.49 -10.26
C ILE A 28 -4.13 -0.75 -10.95
N ALA A 29 -5.44 -0.97 -10.81
CA ALA A 29 -6.13 -2.08 -11.45
C ALA A 29 -6.03 -2.02 -12.99
N VAL A 30 -6.26 -0.84 -13.57
CA VAL A 30 -6.10 -0.61 -15.03
C VAL A 30 -4.65 -0.85 -15.47
N LYS A 31 -3.66 -0.28 -14.74
CA LYS A 31 -2.23 -0.46 -15.03
C LYS A 31 -1.80 -1.93 -15.05
N ARG A 32 -2.39 -2.75 -14.18
CA ARG A 32 -2.04 -4.17 -14.01
C ARG A 32 -2.97 -5.13 -14.72
N GLY A 33 -3.98 -4.64 -15.45
CA GLY A 33 -4.95 -5.49 -16.15
C GLY A 33 -5.76 -6.40 -15.22
N CYS A 34 -6.12 -5.90 -14.03
CA CYS A 34 -6.88 -6.68 -13.04
C CYS A 34 -8.11 -5.93 -12.54
N SER A 35 -8.94 -6.57 -11.70
CA SER A 35 -10.12 -5.91 -11.13
C SER A 35 -9.73 -4.97 -9.98
N SER A 36 -10.44 -3.85 -9.85
CA SER A 36 -10.28 -2.94 -8.70
C SER A 36 -10.56 -3.64 -7.36
N MET A 37 -11.47 -4.60 -7.36
CA MET A 37 -11.75 -5.46 -6.21
C MET A 37 -10.52 -6.27 -5.79
N TYR A 38 -9.76 -6.83 -6.74
CA TYR A 38 -8.52 -7.55 -6.48
C TYR A 38 -7.50 -6.67 -5.73
N VAL A 39 -7.30 -5.43 -6.20
CA VAL A 39 -6.41 -4.46 -5.55
C VAL A 39 -6.90 -4.12 -4.15
N ARG A 40 -8.21 -3.92 -3.95
CA ARG A 40 -8.80 -3.67 -2.62
C ARG A 40 -8.62 -4.84 -1.66
N HIS A 41 -8.65 -6.08 -2.14
CA HIS A 41 -8.38 -7.24 -1.28
C HIS A 41 -6.93 -7.24 -0.78
N ILE A 42 -5.97 -6.83 -1.63
CA ILE A 42 -4.58 -6.68 -1.22
C ILE A 42 -4.43 -5.55 -0.20
N ILE A 43 -5.04 -4.39 -0.45
CA ILE A 43 -5.03 -3.23 0.48
C ILE A 43 -5.58 -3.62 1.87
N ASN A 44 -6.62 -4.44 1.90
CA ASN A 44 -7.25 -4.89 3.15
C ASN A 44 -6.56 -6.09 3.81
N GLY A 45 -5.47 -6.62 3.25
CA GLY A 45 -4.83 -7.83 3.74
C GLY A 45 -5.71 -9.09 3.63
N LYS A 46 -6.79 -9.04 2.84
CA LYS A 46 -7.71 -10.17 2.61
C LYS A 46 -7.20 -11.15 1.55
N ARG A 47 -6.00 -10.93 1.03
CA ARG A 47 -5.37 -11.77 0.01
C ARG A 47 -3.87 -11.84 0.25
N GLU A 48 -3.33 -13.05 0.13
CA GLU A 48 -1.89 -13.27 0.20
C GLU A 48 -1.17 -12.68 -1.02
N THR A 49 -0.03 -12.04 -0.79
CA THR A 49 0.82 -11.43 -1.81
C THR A 49 1.88 -12.39 -2.33
N ASN A 50 1.50 -13.65 -2.56
CA ASN A 50 2.42 -14.70 -3.01
C ASN A 50 2.58 -14.76 -4.54
N THR A 51 1.64 -14.20 -5.28
CA THR A 51 1.68 -14.18 -6.76
C THR A 51 2.52 -13.02 -7.30
N VAL A 52 3.08 -13.18 -8.49
CA VAL A 52 3.83 -12.11 -9.19
C VAL A 52 2.96 -10.85 -9.32
N LEU A 53 1.69 -11.02 -9.71
CA LEU A 53 0.74 -9.91 -9.82
C LEU A 53 0.52 -9.19 -8.48
N ALA A 54 0.29 -9.94 -7.40
CA ALA A 54 0.03 -9.35 -6.09
C ALA A 54 1.26 -8.62 -5.54
N LYS A 55 2.47 -9.15 -5.78
CA LYS A 55 3.74 -8.48 -5.44
C LYS A 55 3.91 -7.17 -6.22
N ALA A 56 3.62 -7.18 -7.53
CA ALA A 56 3.68 -5.98 -8.36
C ALA A 56 2.68 -4.90 -7.90
N ILE A 57 1.46 -5.30 -7.55
CA ILE A 57 0.46 -4.39 -6.99
C ILE A 57 0.92 -3.83 -5.64
N LEU A 58 1.46 -4.66 -4.76
CA LEU A 58 1.99 -4.22 -3.47
C LEU A 58 3.11 -3.19 -3.65
N GLN A 59 3.99 -3.40 -4.63
CA GLN A 59 5.04 -2.45 -4.98
C GLN A 59 4.47 -1.11 -5.45
N ASP A 60 3.46 -1.11 -6.34
CA ASP A 60 2.81 0.13 -6.79
C ASP A 60 2.13 0.87 -5.63
N LEU A 61 1.47 0.14 -4.72
CA LEU A 61 0.81 0.72 -3.54
C LEU A 61 1.83 1.39 -2.62
N ASN A 62 2.96 0.72 -2.35
CA ASN A 62 4.04 1.28 -1.54
C ASN A 62 4.68 2.50 -2.20
N SER A 63 4.94 2.47 -3.52
CA SER A 63 5.45 3.62 -4.25
C SER A 63 4.48 4.80 -4.20
N LEU A 64 3.17 4.53 -4.29
CA LEU A 64 2.16 5.57 -4.16
C LEU A 64 2.21 6.21 -2.77
N LEU A 65 2.26 5.40 -1.71
CA LEU A 65 2.37 5.92 -0.34
C LEU A 65 3.64 6.73 -0.14
N ALA A 66 4.76 6.31 -0.71
CA ALA A 66 6.01 7.07 -0.64
C ALA A 66 5.93 8.46 -1.28
N LEU A 67 5.02 8.69 -2.24
CA LEU A 67 4.76 10.02 -2.81
C LEU A 67 3.89 10.90 -1.90
N PHE A 68 3.03 10.29 -1.07
CA PHE A 68 2.11 10.99 -0.17
C PHE A 68 2.67 11.16 1.24
N SER A 69 3.56 10.27 1.67
CA SER A 69 4.45 10.55 2.78
C SER A 69 5.34 11.72 2.34
N PRO A 70 5.43 12.81 3.12
CA PRO A 70 6.60 13.66 2.98
C PRO A 70 7.78 12.72 3.17
N ALA A 71 8.56 12.50 2.12
CA ALA A 71 9.90 12.01 2.34
C ALA A 71 10.47 12.94 3.42
N GLU A 72 10.96 12.38 4.51
CA GLU A 72 12.01 13.05 5.25
C GLU A 72 13.19 13.19 4.29
N ASP A 73 13.08 14.12 3.35
CA ASP A 73 14.21 14.59 2.57
C ASP A 73 14.90 15.63 3.46
N GLY A 74 15.93 15.12 4.11
CA GLY A 74 16.72 15.85 5.08
C GLY A 74 17.87 14.99 5.57
N LYS A 75 18.63 14.39 4.65
CA LYS A 75 20.06 14.21 4.90
C LYS A 75 20.64 15.59 5.18
N GLN A 76 21.15 15.81 6.39
CA GLN A 76 22.48 16.39 6.66
C GLN A 76 22.76 16.40 8.16
#